data_AF-A0A932UFB2-F1
#
_entry.id   AF-A0A932UFB2-F1
#
_cell.length_a   1.000
_cell.length_b   1.000
_cell.length_c   1.000
_cell.angle_alpha   90.00
_cell.angle_beta   90.00
_cell.angle_gamma   90.00
#
_symmetry.space_group_name_H-M   'P 1'
#
loop_
_entity.id
_entity.type
_entity.pdbx_description
1 polymer ?
#
loop_
_entity_poly.entity_id
_entity_poly.type
_entity_poly.pdbx_seq_one_letter_code
_entity_poly.pdbx_strand_id
1 'polypeptide(L)'
;MLDTEVAFFRTATLDRLQHEFPGFAQRVIEELAMLVGRSRRMRAQHASAPVIARLAAFLLDYGLTDAGTEHETAVALTLTQRDLALLLDTTRETINRALVELSRASFVATGSGHVRILRPDSLRALVASY
;
A
#
# COMPACT_ATOMS: atom_id res chain seq x y z
N MET A 1 3.62 18.24 2.24
CA MET A 1 4.86 17.65 1.72
C MET A 1 5.88 17.64 2.84
N LEU A 2 6.31 16.47 3.30
CA LEU A 2 7.42 16.36 4.26
C LEU A 2 8.73 16.53 3.50
N ASP A 3 9.60 17.44 3.96
CA ASP A 3 10.96 17.58 3.45
C ASP A 3 11.65 16.22 3.52
N THR A 4 12.06 15.71 2.36
CA THR A 4 12.71 14.40 2.23
C THR A 4 14.06 14.60 1.57
N GLU A 5 15.13 14.28 2.29
CA GLU A 5 16.47 14.26 1.72
C GLU A 5 16.71 12.95 1.00
N VAL A 6 17.08 13.03 -0.28
CA VAL A 6 17.34 11.88 -1.13
C VAL A 6 18.81 11.87 -1.52
N ALA A 7 19.49 10.77 -1.24
CA ALA A 7 20.84 10.54 -1.71
C ALA A 7 20.82 9.89 -3.10
N PHE A 8 21.35 10.60 -4.10
CA PHE A 8 21.48 10.10 -5.47
C PHE A 8 22.83 9.44 -5.69
N PHE A 9 22.80 8.21 -6.21
CA PHE A 9 24.00 7.48 -6.63
C PHE A 9 23.94 7.24 -8.14
N ARG A 10 25.07 7.46 -8.82
CA ARG A 10 25.24 7.02 -10.21
C ARG A 10 25.50 5.51 -10.23
N THR A 11 25.03 4.81 -11.25
CA THR A 11 25.25 3.36 -11.42
C THR A 11 26.73 2.98 -11.32
N ALA A 12 27.61 3.77 -11.96
CA ALA A 12 29.06 3.56 -11.89
C ALA A 12 29.64 3.69 -10.47
N THR A 13 29.03 4.52 -9.62
CA THR A 13 29.43 4.67 -8.21
C THR A 13 28.99 3.46 -7.39
N LEU A 14 27.78 2.95 -7.64
CA LEU A 14 27.28 1.73 -7.01
C LEU A 14 28.17 0.52 -7.37
N ASP A 15 28.56 0.44 -8.65
CA ASP A 15 29.47 -0.60 -9.15
C ASP A 15 30.86 -0.53 -8.52
N ARG A 16 31.35 0.67 -8.20
CA ARG A 16 32.64 0.80 -7.51
C ARG A 16 32.53 0.41 -6.03
N LEU A 17 31.46 0.83 -5.37
CA LEU A 17 31.22 0.56 -3.94
C LEU A 17 31.07 -0.93 -3.65
N GLN A 18 30.39 -1.70 -4.53
CA GLN A 18 30.28 -3.15 -4.37
C GLN A 18 31.62 -3.89 -4.49
N HIS A 19 32.56 -3.37 -5.29
CA HIS A 19 33.88 -3.97 -5.48
C HIS A 19 34.87 -3.53 -4.40
N GLU A 20 34.85 -2.25 -4.01
CA GLU A 20 35.75 -1.69 -2.99
C GLU A 20 35.35 -2.10 -1.56
N PHE A 21 34.05 -2.35 -1.33
CA PHE A 21 33.52 -2.70 -0.01
C PHE A 21 32.60 -3.92 -0.10
N PRO A 22 33.13 -5.15 0.00
CA PRO A 22 32.30 -6.38 -0.10
C PRO A 22 31.15 -6.43 0.92
N GLY A 23 31.34 -5.83 2.10
CA GLY A 23 30.30 -5.71 3.14
C GLY A 23 29.13 -4.79 2.74
N PHE A 24 29.32 -3.88 1.78
CA PHE A 24 28.25 -3.03 1.24
C PHE A 24 27.27 -3.86 0.42
N ALA A 25 27.78 -4.69 -0.51
CA ALA A 25 26.94 -5.59 -1.31
C ALA A 25 26.13 -6.55 -0.43
N GLN A 26 26.77 -7.12 0.59
CA GLN A 26 26.10 -7.99 1.57
C GLN A 26 24.96 -7.27 2.29
N ARG A 27 25.18 -6.04 2.79
CA ARG A 27 24.15 -5.22 3.42
C ARG A 27 23.01 -4.86 2.48
N VAL A 28 23.31 -4.52 1.23
CA VAL A 28 22.27 -4.23 0.22
C VAL A 28 21.43 -5.46 -0.05
N ILE A 29 22.03 -6.65 -0.18
CA ILE A 29 21.32 -7.91 -0.36
C ILE A 29 20.42 -8.22 0.84
N GLU A 30 20.91 -8.01 2.07
CA GLU A 30 20.13 -8.19 3.29
C GLU A 30 18.93 -7.23 3.36
N GLU A 31 19.12 -5.96 3.05
CA GLU A 31 18.05 -4.96 2.98
C GLU A 31 17.01 -5.32 1.90
N LEU A 32 17.46 -5.74 0.72
CA LEU A 32 16.57 -6.20 -0.35
C LEU A 32 15.83 -7.48 0.06
N ALA A 33 16.47 -8.43 0.71
CA ALA A 33 15.83 -9.64 1.22
C ALA A 33 14.80 -9.32 2.31
N MET A 34 15.08 -8.36 3.19
CA MET A 34 14.12 -7.86 4.19
C MET A 34 12.95 -7.13 3.54
N LEU A 35 13.19 -6.31 2.51
CA LEU A 35 12.16 -5.64 1.73
C LEU A 35 11.23 -6.66 1.03
N VAL A 36 11.83 -7.64 0.34
CA VAL A 36 11.10 -8.74 -0.29
C VAL A 36 10.33 -9.56 0.74
N GLY A 37 10.94 -9.85 1.89
CA GLY A 37 10.30 -10.57 3.00
C GLY A 37 9.14 -9.81 3.63
N ARG A 38 9.22 -8.47 3.75
CA ARG A 38 8.11 -7.61 4.17
C ARG A 38 6.98 -7.64 3.14
N SER A 39 7.29 -7.46 1.86
CA SER A 39 6.31 -7.57 0.77
C SER A 39 5.63 -8.94 0.74
N ARG A 40 6.39 -10.03 0.93
CA ARG A 40 5.85 -11.40 0.98
C ARG A 40 5.01 -11.67 2.23
N ARG A 41 5.39 -11.17 3.41
CA ARG A 41 4.59 -11.32 4.63
C ARG A 41 3.27 -10.56 4.53
N MET A 42 3.30 -9.34 4.02
CA MET A 42 2.10 -8.56 3.74
C MET A 42 1.20 -9.27 2.71
N ARG A 43 1.78 -9.91 1.68
CA ARG A 43 1.04 -10.76 0.73
C ARG A 43 0.51 -12.04 1.37
N ALA A 44 1.27 -12.72 2.23
CA ALA A 44 0.93 -14.01 2.85
C ALA A 44 -0.12 -13.87 3.96
N GLN A 45 -0.05 -12.80 4.77
CA GLN A 45 -1.07 -12.44 5.75
C GLN A 45 -2.42 -12.11 5.08
N HIS A 46 -2.42 -11.82 3.78
CA HIS A 46 -3.59 -11.39 3.02
C HIS A 46 -3.94 -12.32 1.84
N ALA A 47 -3.24 -13.46 1.68
CA ALA A 47 -3.42 -14.36 0.53
C ALA A 47 -4.70 -15.20 0.64
N SER A 48 -5.17 -15.51 1.86
CA SER A 48 -6.48 -16.12 2.11
C SER A 48 -7.60 -15.08 2.27
N ALA A 49 -7.24 -13.81 2.47
CA ALA A 49 -8.20 -12.74 2.67
C ALA A 49 -8.85 -12.39 1.32
N PRO A 50 -10.20 -12.32 1.25
CA PRO A 50 -10.89 -11.91 0.03
C PRO A 50 -10.41 -10.51 -0.40
N VAL A 51 -10.44 -10.21 -1.71
CA VAL A 51 -9.89 -8.96 -2.26
C VAL A 51 -10.41 -7.71 -1.54
N ILE A 52 -11.63 -7.74 -1.01
CA ILE A 52 -12.22 -6.66 -0.21
C ILE A 52 -11.41 -6.34 1.06
N ALA A 53 -10.88 -7.34 1.76
CA ALA A 53 -10.10 -7.16 2.98
C ALA A 53 -8.70 -6.60 2.68
N ARG A 54 -8.09 -7.06 1.58
CA ARG A 54 -6.80 -6.50 1.11
C ARG A 54 -6.95 -5.05 0.66
N LEU A 55 -8.04 -4.76 -0.03
CA LEU A 55 -8.39 -3.39 -0.41
C LEU A 55 -8.62 -2.53 0.84
N ALA A 56 -9.39 -3.01 1.82
CA ALA A 56 -9.62 -2.31 3.08
C ALA A 56 -8.31 -1.98 3.82
N ALA A 57 -7.40 -2.94 3.94
CA ALA A 57 -6.08 -2.74 4.55
C ALA A 57 -5.27 -1.69 3.79
N PHE A 58 -5.22 -1.79 2.45
CA PHE A 58 -4.54 -0.80 1.62
C PHE A 58 -5.11 0.61 1.80
N LEU A 59 -6.44 0.76 1.85
CA LEU A 59 -7.09 2.06 2.06
C LEU A 59 -6.74 2.65 3.43
N LEU A 60 -6.69 1.82 4.48
CA LEU A 60 -6.30 2.24 5.83
C LEU A 60 -4.83 2.69 5.87
N ASP A 61 -3.91 1.89 5.32
CA ASP A 61 -2.48 2.21 5.29
C ASP A 61 -2.20 3.48 4.47
N TYR A 62 -2.85 3.62 3.31
CA TYR A 62 -2.71 4.80 2.46
C TYR A 62 -3.32 6.05 3.12
N GLY A 63 -4.49 5.90 3.75
CA GLY A 63 -5.17 6.98 4.45
C GLY A 63 -4.40 7.52 5.65
N LEU A 64 -3.67 6.66 6.37
CA LEU A 64 -2.79 7.06 7.47
C LEU A 64 -1.53 7.80 7.00
N THR A 65 -1.09 7.58 5.76
CA THR A 65 0.14 8.18 5.23
C THR A 65 -0.10 9.58 4.64
N ASP A 66 -1.31 9.83 4.11
CA ASP A 66 -1.65 11.09 3.43
C ASP A 66 -2.38 12.10 4.34
N ALA A 67 -3.09 11.63 5.38
CA ALA A 67 -3.76 12.47 6.36
C ALA A 67 -2.89 12.68 7.60
N GLY A 68 -2.07 13.73 7.62
CA GLY A 68 -1.35 14.18 8.82
C GLY A 68 -2.25 14.71 9.97
N THR A 69 -3.50 14.28 10.05
CA THR A 69 -4.51 14.77 11.00
C THR A 69 -5.46 13.65 11.39
N GLU A 70 -5.46 13.32 12.69
CA GLU A 70 -6.18 12.22 13.33
C GLU A 70 -7.72 12.29 13.26
N HIS A 71 -8.35 13.29 12.64
CA HIS A 71 -9.77 13.57 12.93
C HIS A 71 -10.74 13.73 11.75
N GLU A 72 -10.32 13.80 10.48
CA GLU A 72 -11.27 13.86 9.35
C GLU A 72 -10.73 13.14 8.10
N THR A 73 -10.93 11.82 8.01
CA THR A 73 -10.37 10.95 6.95
C THR A 73 -11.11 11.05 5.60
N ALA A 74 -11.05 12.23 4.96
CA ALA A 74 -11.28 12.34 3.53
C ALA A 74 -10.01 11.92 2.76
N VAL A 75 -9.78 10.62 2.61
CA VAL A 75 -8.66 10.13 1.77
C VAL A 75 -9.03 10.39 0.30
N ALA A 76 -8.39 11.36 -0.34
CA ALA A 76 -8.50 11.52 -1.78
C ALA A 76 -7.49 10.60 -2.45
N LEU A 77 -7.85 9.33 -2.62
CA LEU A 77 -7.03 8.40 -3.38
C LEU A 77 -6.89 8.88 -4.81
N THR A 78 -5.73 9.46 -5.14
CA THR A 78 -5.33 9.78 -6.51
C THR A 78 -4.81 8.52 -7.21
N LEU A 79 -5.46 7.38 -6.97
CA LEU A 79 -5.16 6.11 -7.61
C LEU A 79 -6.40 5.66 -8.36
N THR A 80 -6.23 5.37 -9.65
CA THR A 80 -7.32 4.84 -10.45
C THR A 80 -7.64 3.41 -10.02
N GLN A 81 -8.82 2.93 -10.36
CA GLN A 81 -9.19 1.51 -10.16
C GLN A 81 -8.24 0.55 -10.88
N ARG A 82 -7.58 1.01 -11.96
CA ARG A 82 -6.55 0.25 -12.67
C ARG A 82 -5.27 0.15 -11.84
N ASP A 83 -4.86 1.24 -11.19
CA ASP A 83 -3.68 1.25 -10.33
C ASP A 83 -3.90 0.37 -9.10
N LEU A 84 -5.08 0.44 -8.49
CA LEU A 84 -5.48 -0.46 -7.40
C LEU A 84 -5.45 -1.93 -7.82
N ALA A 85 -5.90 -2.24 -9.02
CA ALA A 85 -5.88 -3.60 -9.54
C ALA A 85 -4.45 -4.12 -9.73
N LEU A 86 -3.53 -3.28 -10.22
CA LEU A 86 -2.11 -3.61 -10.36
C LEU A 86 -1.44 -3.80 -8.99
N LEU A 87 -1.67 -2.88 -8.05
CA LEU A 87 -1.06 -2.91 -6.71
C LEU A 87 -1.52 -4.11 -5.89
N LEU A 88 -2.79 -4.47 -6.02
CA LEU A 88 -3.37 -5.62 -5.31
C LEU A 88 -3.29 -6.91 -6.12
N ASP A 89 -2.62 -6.92 -7.27
CA ASP A 89 -2.47 -8.12 -8.13
C ASP A 89 -3.82 -8.82 -8.41
N THR A 90 -4.76 -8.06 -8.96
CA THR A 90 -6.12 -8.51 -9.28
C THR A 90 -6.67 -7.79 -10.51
N THR A 91 -7.94 -8.01 -10.86
CA THR A 91 -8.58 -7.35 -12.01
C THR A 91 -9.33 -6.08 -11.61
N ARG A 92 -9.44 -5.12 -12.53
CA ARG A 92 -10.26 -3.91 -12.35
C ARG A 92 -11.70 -4.23 -11.96
N GLU A 93 -12.27 -5.28 -12.54
CA GLU A 93 -13.61 -5.75 -12.20
C GLU A 93 -13.72 -6.20 -10.73
N THR A 94 -12.72 -6.92 -10.24
CA THR A 94 -12.68 -7.39 -8.86
C THR A 94 -12.52 -6.24 -7.87
N ILE A 95 -11.69 -5.23 -8.20
CA ILE A 95 -11.59 -3.98 -7.43
C ILE A 95 -12.93 -3.25 -7.41
N ASN A 96 -13.59 -3.09 -8.56
CA ASN A 96 -14.87 -2.41 -8.61
C ASN A 96 -15.94 -3.12 -7.80
N ARG A 97 -16.00 -4.45 -7.87
CA ARG A 97 -16.91 -5.24 -7.03
C ARG A 97 -16.64 -5.02 -5.53
N ALA A 98 -15.37 -5.05 -5.11
CA ALA A 98 -14.98 -4.80 -3.73
C ALA A 98 -15.30 -3.36 -3.27
N LEU A 99 -15.05 -2.35 -4.10
CA LEU A 99 -15.39 -0.95 -3.81
C LEU A 99 -16.90 -0.74 -3.68
N VAL A 100 -17.70 -1.38 -4.55
CA VAL A 100 -19.16 -1.34 -4.47
C VAL A 100 -19.64 -2.00 -3.17
N GLU A 101 -19.04 -3.12 -2.77
CA GLU A 101 -19.40 -3.81 -1.53
C GLU A 101 -19.07 -2.97 -0.28
N LEU A 102 -17.86 -2.39 -0.21
CA LEU A 102 -17.50 -1.46 0.87
C LEU A 102 -18.39 -0.20 0.89
N SER A 103 -18.78 0.30 -0.28
CA SER A 103 -19.68 1.45 -0.42
C SER A 103 -21.10 1.13 0.05
N ARG A 104 -21.63 -0.05 -0.31
CA ARG A 104 -22.93 -0.55 0.19
C ARG A 104 -22.94 -0.72 1.71
N ALA A 105 -21.82 -1.14 2.29
CA ALA A 105 -21.64 -1.22 3.75
C ALA A 105 -21.44 0.15 4.42
N SER A 106 -21.44 1.26 3.67
CA SER A 106 -21.13 2.61 4.15
C SER A 106 -19.75 2.74 4.81
N PHE A 107 -18.82 1.86 4.45
CA PHE A 107 -17.44 1.91 4.97
C PHE A 107 -16.62 2.96 4.22
N VAL A 108 -16.90 3.12 2.93
CA VAL A 108 -16.26 4.09 2.04
C VAL A 108 -17.32 4.80 1.18
N ALA A 109 -16.97 5.97 0.64
CA ALA A 109 -17.68 6.62 -0.45
C ALA A 109 -16.77 6.71 -1.67
N THR A 110 -17.25 6.28 -2.83
CA THR A 110 -16.52 6.36 -4.10
C THR A 110 -17.08 7.50 -4.94
N GLY A 111 -16.21 8.38 -5.44
CA GLY A 111 -16.55 9.40 -6.43
C GLY A 111 -15.65 9.32 -7.66
N SER A 112 -15.75 10.32 -8.55
CA SER A 112 -14.91 10.39 -9.76
C SER A 112 -13.43 10.52 -9.37
N GLY A 113 -12.72 9.39 -9.41
CA GLY A 113 -11.29 9.32 -9.09
C GLY A 113 -10.91 9.51 -7.63
N HIS A 114 -11.83 9.33 -6.67
CA HIS A 114 -11.52 9.41 -5.24
C HIS A 114 -12.30 8.38 -4.41
N VAL A 115 -11.70 7.90 -3.33
CA VAL A 115 -12.31 6.95 -2.38
C VAL A 115 -12.16 7.47 -0.96
N ARG A 116 -13.24 8.02 -0.40
CA ARG A 116 -13.27 8.54 0.96
C ARG A 116 -13.58 7.45 1.98
N ILE A 117 -12.82 7.39 3.06
CA ILE A 117 -13.11 6.48 4.18
C ILE A 117 -14.17 7.13 5.09
N LEU A 118 -15.29 6.43 5.29
CA LEU A 118 -16.38 6.91 6.15
C LEU A 118 -16.33 6.31 7.55
N ARG A 119 -15.88 5.06 7.66
CA ARG A 119 -15.88 4.29 8.92
C ARG A 119 -14.55 3.54 9.11
N PRO A 120 -13.48 4.22 9.55
CA PRO A 120 -12.16 3.60 9.73
C PRO A 120 -12.18 2.40 10.68
N ASP A 121 -12.95 2.50 11.78
CA ASP A 121 -13.04 1.42 12.77
C ASP A 121 -13.70 0.16 12.18
N SER A 122 -14.73 0.32 11.36
CA SER A 122 -15.41 -0.79 10.68
C SER A 122 -14.50 -1.44 9.62
N LEU A 123 -13.70 -0.65 8.90
CA LEU A 123 -12.67 -1.16 7.99
C LEU A 123 -11.58 -1.94 8.74
N ARG A 124 -11.13 -1.43 9.90
CA ARG A 124 -10.15 -2.13 10.76
C ARG A 124 -10.71 -3.46 11.27
N ALA A 125 -11.98 -3.48 11.69
CA ALA A 125 -12.65 -4.72 12.10
C ALA A 125 -12.79 -5.73 10.95
N LEU A 126 -13.11 -5.26 9.73
CA LEU A 126 -13.15 -6.11 8.54
C LEU A 126 -11.81 -6.74 8.27
N VAL A 127 -10.71 -5.98 8.33
CA VAL A 127 -9.35 -6.51 8.13
C VAL A 127 -9.00 -7.53 9.20
N ALA A 128 -9.34 -7.28 10.47
CA ALA A 128 -9.07 -8.19 11.58
C ALA A 128 -9.90 -9.49 11.55
N SER A 129 -10.90 -9.59 10.67
CA SER A 129 -11.75 -10.78 10.53
C SER A 129 -11.20 -11.81 9.54
N TYR A 130 -10.02 -11.55 8.94
CA TYR A 130 -9.32 -12.41 7.99
C TYR A 130 -7.87 -12.62 8.41
#